data_AF-A0A418WGR3-F1
#
_entry.id   AF-A0A418WGR3-F1
#
_cell.length_a   1.000
_cell.length_b   1.000
_cell.length_c   1.000
_cell.angle_alpha   90.00
_cell.angle_beta   90.00
_cell.angle_gamma   90.00
#
_symmetry.space_group_name_H-M   'P 1'
#
loop_
_entity.id
_entity.type
_entity.pdbx_description
1 polymer ?
#
loop_
_entity_poly.entity_id
_entity_poly.type
_entity_poly.pdbx_seq_one_letter_code
_entity_poly.pdbx_strand_id
1 'polypeptide(L)'
;MRVVLDPEVLVAALQAKAGASRVLLEWALLGEIEIALSVSLVLAYEDLLLRPAAPPVPGLSMADVRAVLDALCAVAVKTGIDFRWRPILFGATDDIVLEAALNGGAGAITTFRPADFEHARHLGVRIEDPPQLLDWLRSMECDS
;
A
#
# COMPACT_ATOMS: atom_id res chain seq x y z
N MET A 1 -10.29 8.93 3.14
CA MET A 1 -9.92 8.61 1.74
C MET A 1 -9.30 7.21 1.70
N ARG A 2 -9.42 6.49 0.58
CA ARG A 2 -8.82 5.16 0.43
C ARG A 2 -7.48 5.20 -0.32
N VAL A 3 -6.50 4.44 0.17
CA VAL A 3 -5.10 4.44 -0.30
C VAL A 3 -4.64 3.01 -0.62
N VAL A 4 -3.74 2.84 -1.59
CA VAL A 4 -2.95 1.62 -1.74
C VAL A 4 -1.51 1.91 -1.29
N LEU A 5 -0.98 1.04 -0.43
CA LEU A 5 0.45 1.05 -0.10
C LEU A 5 1.19 0.13 -1.08
N ASP A 6 2.16 0.67 -1.80
CA ASP A 6 3.11 -0.14 -2.55
C ASP A 6 3.84 -1.13 -1.60
N PRO A 7 4.09 -2.40 -2.01
CA PRO A 7 4.85 -3.35 -1.21
C PRO A 7 6.18 -2.83 -0.65
N GLU A 8 6.93 -2.02 -1.40
CA GLU A 8 8.20 -1.46 -0.91
C GLU A 8 7.97 -0.42 0.19
N VAL A 9 6.86 0.33 0.11
CA VAL A 9 6.45 1.26 1.17
C VAL A 9 6.08 0.50 2.43
N LEU A 10 5.40 -0.64 2.32
CA LEU A 10 5.09 -1.49 3.48
C LEU A 10 6.36 -2.07 4.12
N VAL A 11 7.32 -2.53 3.31
CA VAL A 11 8.63 -2.99 3.79
C VAL A 11 9.32 -1.87 4.58
N ALA A 12 9.39 -0.67 4.02
CA ALA A 12 10.00 0.48 4.70
C ALA A 12 9.26 0.85 6.00
N ALA A 13 7.92 0.79 6.01
CA ALA A 13 7.10 1.05 7.19
C ALA A 13 7.37 0.07 8.33
N LEU A 14 7.67 -1.19 8.01
CA LEU A 14 7.99 -2.23 8.99
C LEU A 14 9.43 -2.14 9.48
N GLN A 15 10.37 -1.71 8.63
CA GLN A 15 11.79 -1.58 9.00
C GLN A 15 12.10 -0.34 9.82
N ALA A 16 11.38 0.75 9.58
CA ALA A 16 11.67 2.03 10.19
C ALA A 16 11.02 2.18 11.57
N LYS A 17 11.75 2.76 12.53
CA LYS A 17 11.20 3.15 13.84
C LYS A 17 10.33 4.41 13.77
N ALA A 18 10.51 5.21 12.73
CA ALA A 18 9.79 6.46 12.48
C ALA A 18 9.91 6.82 10.99
N GLY A 19 8.99 7.63 10.48
CA GLY A 19 8.98 8.08 9.09
C GLY A 19 7.58 8.00 8.48
N ALA A 20 7.41 8.60 7.31
CA ALA A 20 6.08 8.73 6.71
C ALA A 20 5.44 7.36 6.38
N SER A 21 6.20 6.39 5.87
CA SER A 21 5.69 5.03 5.63
C SER A 21 5.19 4.37 6.92
N ARG A 22 5.91 4.54 8.03
CA ARG A 22 5.52 4.01 9.35
C ARG A 22 4.23 4.65 9.85
N VAL A 23 4.11 5.97 9.73
CA VAL A 23 2.88 6.71 10.11
C VAL A 23 1.69 6.29 9.26
N LEU A 24 1.86 6.16 7.94
CA LEU A 24 0.79 5.71 7.04
C LEU A 24 0.32 4.29 7.38
N LEU A 25 1.24 3.38 7.72
CA LEU A 25 0.89 2.04 8.19
C LEU A 25 0.11 2.09 9.52
N GLU A 26 0.56 2.91 10.48
CA GLU A 26 -0.15 3.08 11.75
C GLU A 26 -1.55 3.67 11.56
N TRP A 27 -1.69 4.69 10.71
CA TRP A 27 -2.97 5.29 10.35
C TRP A 27 -3.90 4.30 9.67
N ALA A 28 -3.38 3.44 8.79
CA ALA A 28 -4.15 2.38 8.16
C ALA A 28 -4.66 1.36 9.20
N LEU A 29 -3.80 0.92 10.12
CA LEU A 29 -4.16 -0.04 11.18
C LEU A 29 -5.14 0.55 12.21
N LEU A 30 -5.06 1.86 12.47
CA LEU A 30 -5.98 2.57 13.36
C LEU A 30 -7.30 2.96 12.67
N GLY A 31 -7.39 2.84 11.35
CA GLY A 31 -8.57 3.22 10.57
C GLY A 31 -8.69 4.72 10.27
N GLU A 32 -7.64 5.51 10.53
CA GLU A 32 -7.57 6.95 10.19
C GLU A 32 -7.52 7.14 8.66
N ILE A 33 -6.96 6.16 7.95
CA ILE A 33 -7.09 6.05 6.49
C ILE A 33 -7.63 4.67 6.11
N GLU A 34 -8.44 4.62 5.07
CA GLU A 34 -8.86 3.34 4.50
C GLU A 34 -7.77 2.82 3.56
N ILE A 35 -7.57 1.50 3.55
CA ILE A 35 -6.69 0.85 2.58
C ILE A 35 -7.48 -0.02 1.60
N ALA A 36 -7.10 0.04 0.33
CA ALA A 36 -7.57 -0.87 -0.70
C ALA A 36 -6.58 -2.03 -0.80
N LEU A 37 -7.05 -3.26 -0.56
CA LEU A 37 -6.26 -4.48 -0.72
C LEU A 37 -6.98 -5.45 -1.67
N SER A 38 -6.19 -6.11 -2.51
CA SER A 38 -6.58 -7.29 -3.28
C SER A 38 -5.81 -8.51 -2.78
N VAL A 39 -6.30 -9.71 -3.07
CA VAL A 39 -5.59 -10.96 -2.73
C VAL A 39 -4.19 -10.97 -3.36
N SER A 40 -4.07 -10.54 -4.63
CA SER A 40 -2.80 -10.48 -5.34
C SER A 40 -1.80 -9.53 -4.65
N LEU A 41 -2.27 -8.39 -4.12
CA LEU A 41 -1.43 -7.44 -3.41
C LEU A 41 -0.94 -8.00 -2.06
N VAL A 42 -1.81 -8.72 -1.35
CA VAL A 42 -1.41 -9.41 -0.11
C VAL A 42 -0.33 -10.47 -0.39
N LEU A 43 -0.48 -11.26 -1.47
CA LEU A 43 0.54 -12.23 -1.87
C LEU A 43 1.87 -11.54 -2.27
N ALA A 44 1.81 -10.37 -2.89
CA ALA A 44 3.01 -9.58 -3.19
C ALA A 44 3.70 -9.10 -1.90
N TYR A 45 2.93 -8.69 -0.88
CA TYR A 45 3.50 -8.37 0.44
C TYR A 45 4.18 -9.58 1.07
N GLU A 46 3.53 -10.75 1.05
CA GLU A 46 4.11 -11.98 1.57
C GLU A 46 5.40 -12.36 0.84
N ASP A 47 5.45 -12.25 -0.49
CA ASP A 47 6.68 -12.54 -1.25
C ASP A 47 7.82 -11.63 -0.81
N LEU A 48 7.59 -10.32 -0.70
CA LEU A 48 8.66 -9.38 -0.33
C LEU A 48 9.11 -9.55 1.13
N LEU A 49 8.19 -9.85 2.06
CA LEU A 49 8.44 -9.82 3.50
C LEU A 49 8.76 -11.19 4.12
N LEU A 50 8.33 -12.30 3.50
CA LEU A 50 8.40 -13.64 4.10
C LEU A 50 9.27 -14.63 3.30
N ARG A 51 9.76 -14.26 2.11
CA ARG A 51 10.69 -15.12 1.37
C ARG A 51 12.01 -15.31 2.12
N PRO A 52 12.77 -16.40 1.89
CA PRO A 52 14.05 -16.63 2.57
C PRO A 52 15.08 -15.50 2.40
N ALA A 53 15.01 -14.77 1.28
CA ALA A 53 15.84 -13.61 0.97
C ALA A 53 15.15 -12.26 1.26
N ALA A 54 14.09 -12.26 2.09
CA ALA A 54 13.41 -11.04 2.49
C ALA A 54 14.37 -10.15 3.31
N PRO A 55 14.28 -8.83 3.18
CA PRO A 55 15.10 -7.95 3.97
C PRO A 55 14.67 -8.05 5.45
N PRO A 56 15.60 -7.95 6.40
CA PRO A 56 15.28 -8.11 7.81
C PRO A 56 14.34 -6.99 8.28
N VAL A 57 13.42 -7.34 9.17
CA VAL A 57 12.51 -6.40 9.84
C VAL A 57 12.87 -6.39 11.33
N PRO A 58 13.60 -5.37 11.82
CA PRO A 58 14.15 -5.39 13.17
C PRO A 58 13.07 -5.51 14.24
N GLY A 59 13.21 -6.51 15.12
CA GLY A 59 12.29 -6.72 16.24
C GLY A 59 10.99 -7.44 15.89
N LEU A 60 10.80 -7.88 14.63
CA LEU A 60 9.65 -8.67 14.21
C LEU A 60 10.09 -10.04 13.69
N SER A 61 9.43 -11.09 14.18
CA SER A 61 9.50 -12.43 13.61
C SER A 61 8.64 -12.53 12.35
N MET A 62 8.82 -13.61 11.56
CA MET A 62 7.92 -13.90 10.44
C MET A 62 6.45 -14.04 10.88
N ALA A 63 6.21 -14.50 12.10
CA ALA A 63 4.87 -14.60 12.66
C ALA A 63 4.28 -13.21 12.97
N ASP A 64 5.11 -12.29 13.48
CA ASP A 64 4.68 -10.91 13.73
C ASP A 64 4.37 -10.17 12.43
N VAL A 65 5.19 -10.38 11.39
CA VAL A 65 4.91 -9.84 10.05
C VAL A 65 3.57 -10.35 9.51
N ARG A 66 3.31 -11.67 9.60
CA ARG A 66 2.01 -12.25 9.21
C ARG A 66 0.86 -11.63 10.00
N ALA A 67 1.03 -11.45 11.31
CA ALA A 67 0.01 -10.82 12.14
C ALA A 67 -0.30 -9.37 11.69
N VAL A 68 0.70 -8.61 11.23
CA VAL A 68 0.47 -7.29 10.63
C VAL A 68 -0.30 -7.40 9.32
N LEU A 69 0.06 -8.34 8.44
CA LEU A 69 -0.68 -8.56 7.19
C LEU A 69 -2.14 -8.98 7.44
N ASP A 70 -2.38 -9.84 8.42
CA ASP A 70 -3.72 -10.24 8.86
C ASP A 70 -4.51 -9.05 9.42
N ALA A 71 -3.86 -8.19 10.21
CA ALA A 71 -4.47 -6.97 10.72
C ALA A 71 -4.84 -6.00 9.60
N LEU A 72 -3.96 -5.82 8.60
CA LEU A 72 -4.26 -5.04 7.40
C LEU A 72 -5.45 -5.63 6.63
N CYS A 73 -5.50 -6.95 6.45
CA CYS A 73 -6.65 -7.61 5.83
C CYS A 73 -7.95 -7.43 6.62
N ALA A 74 -7.88 -7.32 7.95
CA ALA A 74 -9.03 -7.12 8.80
C ALA A 74 -9.60 -5.69 8.73
N VAL A 75 -8.74 -4.68 8.57
CA VAL A 75 -9.14 -3.26 8.47
C VAL A 75 -9.37 -2.78 7.04
N ALA A 76 -8.83 -3.48 6.05
CA ALA A 76 -8.97 -3.11 4.65
C ALA A 76 -10.42 -3.18 4.16
N VAL A 77 -10.76 -2.25 3.26
CA VAL A 77 -11.98 -2.38 2.49
C VAL A 77 -11.79 -3.54 1.52
N LYS A 78 -12.56 -4.61 1.71
CA LYS A 78 -12.49 -5.81 0.85
C LYS A 78 -12.94 -5.44 -0.56
N THR A 79 -12.00 -5.47 -1.51
CA THR A 79 -12.28 -5.17 -2.90
C THR A 79 -12.72 -6.45 -3.61
N GLY A 80 -13.94 -6.45 -4.16
CA GLY A 80 -14.37 -7.51 -5.08
C GLY A 80 -13.66 -7.33 -6.42
N ILE A 81 -13.15 -8.41 -7.01
CA ILE A 81 -12.49 -8.35 -8.33
C ILE A 81 -13.58 -8.40 -9.39
N ASP A 82 -14.08 -7.24 -9.82
CA ASP A 82 -15.07 -7.17 -10.91
C ASP A 82 -14.42 -7.19 -12.30
N PHE A 83 -13.12 -6.86 -12.41
CA PHE A 83 -12.38 -6.93 -13.68
C PHE A 83 -10.94 -7.41 -13.48
N ARG A 84 -10.61 -8.57 -14.08
CA ARG A 84 -9.22 -9.03 -14.27
C ARG A 84 -8.62 -8.28 -15.44
N TRP A 85 -7.86 -7.22 -15.18
CA TRP A 85 -7.02 -6.63 -16.22
C TRP A 85 -5.97 -7.66 -16.64
N ARG A 86 -5.86 -7.96 -17.93
CA ARG A 86 -4.72 -8.75 -18.43
C ARG A 86 -3.47 -7.87 -18.27
N PRO A 87 -2.36 -8.35 -17.69
CA PRO A 87 -1.20 -7.52 -17.37
C PRO A 87 -0.70 -6.74 -18.60
N ILE A 88 -0.59 -5.41 -18.50
CA ILE A 88 -0.03 -4.53 -19.55
C ILE A 88 1.13 -3.68 -19.00
N LEU A 89 1.47 -3.71 -17.70
CA LEU A 89 2.60 -2.96 -17.16
C LEU A 89 3.87 -3.81 -17.05
N PHE A 90 4.99 -3.13 -17.27
CA PHE A 90 6.34 -3.67 -17.09
C PHE A 90 6.63 -3.81 -15.60
N GLY A 91 6.33 -4.99 -15.06
CA GLY A 91 6.57 -5.34 -13.66
C GLY A 91 5.30 -5.90 -13.05
N ALA A 92 5.27 -7.21 -12.78
CA ALA A 92 4.07 -7.89 -12.26
C ALA A 92 3.50 -7.25 -10.98
N THR A 93 4.35 -6.60 -10.18
CA THR A 93 3.95 -5.91 -8.94
C THR A 93 3.25 -4.58 -9.17
N ASP A 94 3.67 -3.78 -10.16
CA ASP A 94 3.08 -2.45 -10.40
C ASP A 94 1.65 -2.59 -10.96
N ASP A 95 1.43 -3.59 -11.84
CA ASP A 95 0.10 -4.00 -12.29
C ASP A 95 -0.81 -4.40 -11.12
N ILE A 96 -0.27 -5.17 -10.16
CA ILE A 96 -1.03 -5.61 -8.96
C ILE A 96 -1.42 -4.41 -8.09
N VAL A 97 -0.51 -3.45 -7.89
CA VAL A 97 -0.77 -2.24 -7.10
C VAL A 97 -1.82 -1.37 -7.77
N LEU A 98 -1.72 -1.17 -9.10
CA LEU A 98 -2.71 -0.42 -9.85
C LEU A 98 -4.07 -1.11 -9.88
N GLU A 99 -4.11 -2.43 -10.07
CA GLU A 99 -5.35 -3.22 -10.04
C GLU A 99 -6.07 -3.05 -8.69
N ALA A 100 -5.34 -3.13 -7.58
CA ALA A 100 -5.89 -2.92 -6.24
C ALA A 100 -6.43 -1.51 -6.08
N ALA A 101 -5.76 -0.50 -6.63
CA ALA A 101 -6.19 0.88 -6.55
C ALA A 101 -7.51 1.11 -7.31
N LEU A 102 -7.60 0.63 -8.55
CA LEU A 102 -8.77 0.83 -9.40
C LEU A 102 -9.98 0.05 -8.89
N ASN A 103 -9.84 -1.25 -8.63
CA ASN A 103 -10.95 -2.09 -8.13
C ASN A 103 -11.34 -1.70 -6.71
N GLY A 104 -10.40 -1.18 -5.93
CA GLY A 104 -10.68 -0.65 -4.60
C GLY A 104 -11.24 0.75 -4.59
N GLY A 105 -11.32 1.47 -5.71
CA GLY A 105 -11.69 2.89 -5.70
C GLY A 105 -10.77 3.71 -4.79
N ALA A 106 -9.47 3.39 -4.78
CA ALA A 106 -8.47 4.16 -4.06
C ALA A 106 -8.27 5.51 -4.72
N GLY A 107 -8.27 6.57 -3.91
CA GLY A 107 -7.95 7.93 -4.37
C GLY A 107 -6.45 8.16 -4.53
N ALA A 108 -5.61 7.32 -3.92
CA ALA A 108 -4.16 7.44 -4.02
C ALA A 108 -3.42 6.09 -3.97
N ILE A 109 -2.25 6.05 -4.61
CA ILE A 109 -1.19 5.05 -4.44
C ILE A 109 0.00 5.77 -3.82
N THR A 110 0.56 5.21 -2.74
CA THR A 110 1.86 5.66 -2.22
C THR A 110 2.96 4.71 -2.63
N THR A 111 4.01 5.24 -3.24
CA THR A 111 5.14 4.46 -3.80
C THR A 111 6.44 5.26 -3.74
N PHE A 112 7.58 4.57 -3.69
CA PHE A 112 8.89 5.22 -3.88
C PHE A 112 9.25 5.42 -5.35
N ARG A 113 8.47 4.88 -6.29
CA ARG A 113 8.69 4.98 -7.74
C ARG A 113 7.50 5.64 -8.45
N PRO A 114 7.19 6.92 -8.17
CA PRO A 114 6.01 7.57 -8.74
C PRO A 114 5.99 7.58 -10.28
N ALA A 115 7.18 7.59 -10.92
CA ALA A 115 7.32 7.55 -12.37
C ALA A 115 6.72 6.28 -13.01
N ASP A 116 6.71 5.15 -12.30
CA ASP A 116 6.19 3.88 -12.82
C ASP A 116 4.65 3.88 -12.90
N PHE A 117 4.00 4.80 -12.17
CA PHE A 117 2.54 4.92 -12.08
C PHE A 117 1.98 6.16 -12.79
N GLU A 118 2.75 6.84 -13.64
CA GLU A 118 2.28 8.08 -14.30
C GLU A 118 0.97 7.88 -15.09
N HIS A 119 0.79 6.73 -15.74
CA HIS A 119 -0.45 6.38 -16.44
C HIS A 119 -1.66 6.30 -15.48
N ALA A 120 -1.45 5.94 -14.21
CA ALA A 120 -2.51 5.86 -13.21
C ALA A 120 -3.07 7.24 -12.83
N ARG A 121 -2.27 8.32 -12.96
CA ARG A 121 -2.76 9.69 -12.76
C ARG A 121 -3.90 10.04 -13.71
N HIS A 122 -3.84 9.54 -14.95
CA HIS A 122 -4.89 9.74 -15.96
C HIS A 122 -6.19 9.02 -15.62
N LEU A 123 -6.14 8.03 -14.73
CA LEU A 123 -7.29 7.26 -14.23
C LEU A 123 -7.89 7.87 -12.95
N GLY A 124 -7.44 9.07 -12.55
CA GLY A 124 -7.94 9.78 -11.37
C GLY A 124 -7.31 9.31 -10.05
N VAL A 125 -6.22 8.54 -10.10
CA VAL A 125 -5.50 8.08 -8.91
C VAL A 125 -4.31 9.00 -8.64
N ARG A 126 -4.24 9.59 -7.45
CA ARG A 126 -3.08 10.38 -7.00
C ARG A 126 -1.89 9.45 -6.76
N ILE A 127 -0.71 9.84 -7.23
CA ILE A 127 0.55 9.12 -7.02
C ILE A 127 1.50 10.02 -6.25
N GLU A 128 1.86 9.62 -5.03
CA GLU A 128 2.75 10.40 -4.15
C GLU A 128 3.76 9.48 -3.45
N ASP A 129 4.92 10.02 -3.10
CA ASP A 129 5.77 9.35 -2.12
C ASP A 129 5.16 9.41 -0.71
N PRO A 130 5.66 8.59 0.26
CA PRO A 130 5.06 8.56 1.59
C PRO A 130 5.02 9.91 2.30
N PRO A 131 6.11 10.73 2.33
CA PRO A 131 6.05 12.08 2.89
C PRO A 131 4.99 12.98 2.25
N GLN A 132 4.93 13.03 0.91
CA GLN A 132 3.98 13.85 0.17
C GLN A 132 2.53 13.44 0.47
N LEU A 133 2.24 12.14 0.49
CA LEU A 133 0.90 11.67 0.83
C LEU A 133 0.51 12.04 2.27
N LEU A 134 1.44 11.86 3.22
CA LEU A 134 1.18 12.16 4.63
C LEU A 134 0.91 13.66 4.85
N ASP A 135 1.70 14.54 4.25
CA ASP A 135 1.50 15.98 4.37
C ASP A 135 0.16 16.41 3.74
N TRP A 136 -0.20 15.81 2.60
CA TRP A 136 -1.49 16.06 1.97
C TRP A 136 -2.69 15.58 2.81
N LEU A 137 -2.61 14.40 3.42
CA LEU A 137 -3.66 13.90 4.30
C LEU A 137 -3.86 14.82 5.52
N ARG A 138 -2.76 15.29 6.12
CA ARG A 138 -2.80 16.24 7.25
C ARG A 138 -3.41 17.57 6.87
N SER A 139 -3.17 18.06 5.66
CA SER A 139 -3.79 19.33 5.23
C SER A 139 -5.31 19.20 5.09
N MET A 140 -5.83 18.01 4.77
CA MET A 140 -7.29 17.78 4.72
C MET A 140 -7.95 17.74 6.09
N GLU A 141 -7.27 17.22 7.11
CA GLU A 141 -7.77 17.19 8.49
C GLU A 141 -7.92 18.59 9.07
N CYS A 142 -7.00 19.52 8.72
CA CYS A 142 -7.06 20.91 9.17
C CYS A 142 -8.19 21.74 8.55
N ASP A 143 -8.72 21.30 7.40
CA ASP A 143 -9.79 21.99 6.66
C ASP A 143 -11.20 21.50 7.05
N SER A 144 -11.33 20.57 8.01
CA SER A 144 -12.57 19.91 8.43
C SER A 144 -13.09 20.34 9.80
#